data_AF-A0A1I6EXX8-F1
#
_entry.id   AF-A0A1I6EXX8-F1
#
_cell.length_a   1.000
_cell.length_b   1.000
_cell.length_c   1.000
_cell.angle_alpha   90.00
_cell.angle_beta   90.00
_cell.angle_gamma   90.00
#
_symmetry.space_group_name_H-M   'P 1'
#
loop_
_entity.id
_entity.type
_entity.pdbx_description
1 polymer ?
#
loop_
_entity_poly.entity_id
_entity_poly.type
_entity_poly.pdbx_seq_one_letter_code
_entity_poly.pdbx_strand_id
1 'polypeptide(L)'
;MSKSRQNVEVPPYFSHMSDEELLAWYAELQARAMNAPPGDVDFDHAHQPAKPVTVEELRQRIMTFQGWPGGLSTLDAGSPFHNLWHWLSD
;
A
#
# COMPACT_ATOMS: atom_id res chain seq x y z
N MET A 1 -18.69 13.29 -24.37
CA MET A 1 -18.67 11.99 -23.66
C MET A 1 -18.24 12.26 -22.22
N SER A 2 -19.19 12.22 -21.29
CA SER A 2 -18.95 12.41 -19.87
C SER A 2 -18.23 11.18 -19.33
N LYS A 3 -16.95 11.31 -18.96
CA LYS A 3 -16.26 10.27 -18.19
C LYS A 3 -16.93 10.25 -16.82
N SER A 4 -17.77 9.24 -16.60
CA SER A 4 -18.34 8.92 -15.31
C SER A 4 -17.24 8.96 -14.26
N ARG A 5 -17.40 9.81 -13.26
CA ARG A 5 -16.62 9.75 -12.03
C ARG A 5 -16.79 8.32 -11.52
N GLN A 6 -15.77 7.48 -11.69
CA GLN A 6 -15.71 6.21 -10.99
C GLN A 6 -15.83 6.58 -9.52
N ASN A 7 -16.91 6.11 -8.87
CA ASN A 7 -16.99 6.16 -7.42
C ASN A 7 -15.72 5.46 -6.94
N VAL A 8 -14.84 6.25 -6.35
CA VAL A 8 -13.60 5.78 -5.76
C VAL A 8 -14.01 5.08 -4.48
N GLU A 9 -14.48 3.85 -4.60
CA GLU A 9 -14.81 3.01 -3.48
C GLU A 9 -13.50 2.59 -2.83
N VAL A 10 -13.37 2.87 -1.53
CA VAL A 10 -12.28 2.33 -0.72
C VAL A 10 -12.27 0.82 -0.96
N PRO A 11 -11.12 0.19 -1.29
CA PRO A 11 -11.07 -1.24 -1.43
C PRO A 11 -11.72 -1.90 -0.20
N PRO A 12 -12.64 -2.88 -0.35
CA PRO A 12 -13.46 -3.38 0.75
C PRO A 12 -12.70 -3.81 2.01
N TYR A 13 -11.42 -4.13 1.84
CA TYR A 13 -10.51 -4.45 2.93
C TYR A 13 -10.24 -3.26 3.88
N PHE A 14 -10.11 -2.03 3.35
CA PHE A 14 -9.80 -0.84 4.14
C PHE A 14 -11.05 -0.03 4.54
N SER A 15 -12.21 -0.30 3.93
CA SER A 15 -13.43 0.46 4.19
C SER A 15 -13.98 0.28 5.60
N HIS A 16 -13.59 -0.79 6.28
CA HIS A 16 -14.02 -1.12 7.64
C HIS A 16 -12.98 -0.75 8.72
N MET A 17 -11.77 -0.33 8.33
CA MET A 17 -10.73 0.03 9.29
C MET A 17 -10.97 1.44 9.85
N SER A 18 -10.93 1.54 11.18
CA SER A 18 -10.77 2.82 11.88
C SER A 18 -9.42 3.45 11.56
N ASP A 19 -9.27 4.73 11.90
CA ASP A 19 -8.02 5.46 11.66
C ASP A 19 -6.84 4.88 12.45
N GLU A 20 -7.10 4.37 13.67
CA GLU A 20 -6.10 3.68 14.49
C GLU A 20 -5.69 2.35 13.88
N GLU A 21 -6.66 1.53 13.44
CA GLU A 21 -6.38 0.26 12.75
C GLU A 21 -5.61 0.48 11.46
N LEU A 22 -5.93 1.54 10.73
CA LEU A 22 -5.26 1.87 9.47
C LEU A 22 -3.80 2.28 9.69
N LEU A 23 -3.52 3.10 10.71
CA LEU A 23 -2.15 3.45 11.09
C LEU A 23 -1.36 2.24 11.60
N ALA A 24 -1.98 1.40 12.42
CA ALA A 24 -1.36 0.20 12.95
C ALA A 24 -0.98 -0.75 11.80
N TRP A 25 -1.90 -0.98 10.87
CA TRP A 25 -1.66 -1.80 9.68
C TRP A 25 -0.50 -1.23 8.83
N TYR A 26 -0.46 0.07 8.61
CA TYR A 26 0.63 0.70 7.85
C TYR A 26 1.98 0.59 8.57
N ALA A 27 1.99 0.75 9.89
CA ALA A 27 3.19 0.59 10.71
C ALA A 27 3.72 -0.86 10.66
N GLU A 28 2.84 -1.86 10.68
CA GLU A 28 3.22 -3.28 10.52
C GLU A 28 3.81 -3.56 9.14
N LEU A 29 3.21 -3.01 8.08
CA LEU A 29 3.74 -3.13 6.72
C LEU A 29 5.14 -2.53 6.61
N GLN A 30 5.35 -1.33 7.17
CA GLN A 30 6.66 -0.68 7.22
C GLN A 30 7.67 -1.51 8.02
N ALA A 31 7.28 -2.03 9.19
CA ALA A 31 8.15 -2.84 10.02
C ALA A 31 8.59 -4.12 9.29
N ARG A 32 7.67 -4.74 8.53
CA ARG A 32 7.97 -5.93 7.71
C ARG A 32 8.94 -5.61 6.57
N ALA A 33 8.73 -4.51 5.85
CA ALA A 33 9.63 -4.07 4.78
C ALA A 33 11.05 -3.75 5.28
N MET A 34 11.16 -3.15 6.47
CA MET A 34 12.45 -2.78 7.06
C MET A 34 13.20 -3.95 7.70
N ASN A 35 12.50 -4.99 8.16
CA ASN A 35 13.07 -6.10 8.95
C ASN A 35 12.84 -7.47 8.31
N ALA A 36 12.75 -7.52 6.98
CA ALA A 36 12.55 -8.77 6.27
C ALA A 36 13.69 -9.77 6.53
N PRO A 37 13.39 -11.03 6.88
CA PRO A 37 14.42 -12.04 7.04
C PRO A 37 15.09 -12.37 5.70
N PRO A 38 16.34 -12.86 5.69
CA PRO A 38 16.97 -13.33 4.47
C PRO A 38 16.13 -14.41 3.78
N GLY A 39 15.84 -14.21 2.49
CA GLY A 39 15.01 -15.12 1.69
C GLY A 39 13.51 -14.89 1.81
N ASP A 40 13.07 -13.78 2.42
CA ASP A 40 11.67 -13.33 2.33
C ASP A 40 11.30 -13.08 0.86
N VAL A 41 10.22 -13.72 0.41
CA VAL A 41 9.74 -13.63 -0.98
C VAL A 41 9.00 -12.33 -1.26
N ASP A 42 8.56 -11.66 -0.19
CA ASP A 42 7.85 -10.40 -0.27
C ASP A 42 8.82 -9.22 -0.25
N PHE A 43 9.88 -9.29 0.55
CA PHE A 43 10.86 -8.22 0.70
C PHE A 43 12.27 -8.77 0.49
N ASP A 44 12.71 -8.79 -0.76
CA ASP A 44 13.98 -9.38 -1.19
C ASP A 44 15.21 -8.48 -0.95
N HIS A 45 14.98 -7.24 -0.49
CA HIS A 45 16.02 -6.29 -0.10
C HIS A 45 15.55 -5.41 1.06
N ALA A 46 16.50 -4.76 1.73
CA ALA A 46 16.20 -3.86 2.84
C ALA A 46 15.66 -2.51 2.34
N HIS A 47 14.52 -2.08 2.87
CA HIS A 47 13.95 -0.76 2.61
C HIS A 47 14.35 0.27 3.66
N GLN A 48 14.39 1.54 3.26
CA GLN A 48 14.50 2.66 4.20
C GLN A 48 13.14 2.94 4.84
N PRO A 49 13.10 3.51 6.06
CA PRO A 49 11.85 3.97 6.65
C PRO A 49 11.16 4.99 5.73
N ALA A 50 9.86 4.80 5.52
CA ALA A 50 9.05 5.78 4.80
C ALA A 50 8.94 7.09 5.60
N LYS A 51 8.61 8.18 4.90
CA LYS A 51 8.28 9.43 5.56
C LYS A 51 7.04 9.23 6.45
N PRO A 52 6.94 9.92 7.59
CA PRO A 52 5.72 9.96 8.36
C PRO A 52 4.55 10.39 7.46
N VAL A 53 3.49 9.61 7.48
CA VAL A 53 2.25 9.84 6.73
C VAL A 53 1.13 10.04 7.74
N THR A 54 0.28 11.03 7.52
CA THR A 54 -0.93 11.22 8.34
C THR A 54 -2.01 10.21 7.96
N VAL A 55 -2.98 10.01 8.85
CA VAL A 55 -4.17 9.18 8.55
C VAL A 55 -4.87 9.66 7.29
N GLU A 56 -5.07 10.98 7.16
CA GLU A 56 -5.76 11.55 6.02
C GLU A 56 -5.01 11.29 4.71
N GLU A 57 -3.68 11.44 4.72
CA GLU A 57 -2.82 11.14 3.57
C GLU A 57 -2.88 9.65 3.21
N LEU A 58 -2.76 8.76 4.19
CA LEU A 58 -2.85 7.31 3.99
C LEU A 58 -4.21 6.90 3.40
N ARG A 59 -5.29 7.44 3.98
CA ARG A 59 -6.66 7.18 3.53
C ARG A 59 -6.89 7.72 2.12
N GLN A 60 -6.38 8.91 1.80
CA GLN A 60 -6.44 9.45 0.44
C GLN A 60 -5.67 8.61 -0.55
N ARG A 61 -4.43 8.20 -0.22
CA ARG A 61 -3.64 7.29 -1.05
C ARG A 61 -4.47 6.04 -1.35
N ILE A 62 -4.91 5.32 -0.32
CA ILE A 62 -5.73 4.09 -0.41
C ILE A 62 -7.00 4.28 -1.23
N MET A 63 -7.73 5.39 -1.03
CA MET A 63 -8.92 5.69 -1.83
C MET A 63 -8.54 5.80 -3.29
N THR A 64 -7.49 6.55 -3.64
CA THR A 64 -7.05 6.71 -5.03
C THR A 64 -6.41 5.47 -5.64
N PHE A 65 -6.33 4.35 -4.91
CA PHE A 65 -5.84 3.08 -5.44
C PHE A 65 -6.82 2.52 -6.48
N GLN A 66 -6.57 2.81 -7.76
CA GLN A 66 -7.33 2.27 -8.89
C GLN A 66 -6.71 1.00 -9.47
N GLY A 67 -5.78 0.39 -8.73
CA GLY A 67 -4.86 -0.64 -9.21
C GLY A 67 -3.42 -0.12 -9.24
N TRP A 68 -2.49 -1.04 -9.45
CA TRP A 68 -1.08 -0.74 -9.43
C TRP A 68 -0.67 0.15 -10.62
N PRO A 69 0.16 1.19 -10.41
CA PRO A 69 0.70 1.98 -11.52
C PRO A 69 1.41 1.08 -12.54
N GLY A 70 1.14 1.27 -13.84
CA GLY A 70 1.66 0.39 -14.89
C GLY A 70 0.89 -0.91 -15.11
N GLY A 71 -0.22 -1.12 -14.37
CA GLY A 71 -0.97 -2.35 -14.43
C GLY A 71 -0.24 -3.52 -13.80
N LEU A 72 0.62 -3.25 -12.79
CA LEU A 72 1.39 -4.32 -12.13
C LEU A 72 0.40 -5.42 -11.74
N SER A 73 0.49 -6.53 -12.42
CA SER A 73 -0.23 -7.72 -12.02
C SER A 73 0.55 -8.33 -10.87
N THR A 74 -0.03 -9.27 -10.13
CA THR A 74 0.74 -10.11 -9.20
C THR A 74 1.84 -10.94 -9.90
N LEU A 75 2.06 -10.75 -11.21
CA LEU A 75 3.08 -11.37 -12.06
C LEU A 75 4.26 -10.44 -12.37
N ASP A 76 4.19 -9.16 -12.05
CA ASP A 76 5.36 -8.28 -12.15
C ASP A 76 6.37 -8.64 -11.06
N ALA A 77 7.68 -8.49 -11.35
CA ALA A 77 8.74 -8.98 -10.47
C ALA A 77 8.69 -8.29 -9.09
N GLY A 78 8.18 -9.01 -8.09
CA GLY A 78 8.00 -8.55 -6.72
C GLY A 78 6.66 -9.03 -6.16
N SER A 79 6.62 -9.38 -4.88
CA SER A 79 5.37 -9.75 -4.24
C SER A 79 4.36 -8.58 -4.24
N PRO A 80 3.04 -8.86 -4.25
CA PRO A 80 2.02 -7.85 -4.02
C PRO A 80 2.26 -6.97 -2.79
N PHE A 81 2.87 -7.50 -1.73
CA PHE A 81 3.20 -6.72 -0.52
C PHE A 81 4.37 -5.75 -0.75
N HIS A 82 5.36 -6.14 -1.56
CA HIS A 82 6.47 -5.30 -1.96
C HIS A 82 5.97 -4.07 -2.73
N ASN A 83 5.12 -4.34 -3.72
CA ASN A 83 4.54 -3.30 -4.57
C ASN A 83 3.63 -2.39 -3.73
N LEU A 84 2.90 -2.95 -2.76
CA LEU A 84 2.06 -2.18 -1.83
C LEU A 84 2.88 -1.19 -1.02
N TRP A 85 3.99 -1.68 -0.48
CA TRP A 85 4.91 -0.87 0.29
C TRP A 85 5.45 0.30 -0.54
N HIS A 86 5.99 0.05 -1.73
CA HIS A 86 6.50 1.12 -2.58
C HIS A 86 5.43 2.13 -2.95
N TRP A 87 4.23 1.69 -3.32
CA TRP A 87 3.16 2.60 -3.68
C TRP A 87 2.69 3.47 -2.50
N LEU A 88 2.65 2.92 -1.28
CA LEU A 88 2.28 3.68 -0.09
C LEU A 88 3.39 4.57 0.45
N SER A 89 4.65 4.24 0.19
CA SER A 89 5.83 4.92 0.76
C SER A 89 6.54 5.91 -0.16
N ASP A 90 6.22 5.93 -1.45
CA ASP A 90 6.71 6.93 -2.43
C ASP A 90 6.28 8.38 -2.07
#